data_AF-A0A388SL66-F1
#
_entry.id   AF-A0A388SL66-F1
#
_cell.length_a   1.000
_cell.length_b   1.000
_cell.length_c   1.000
_cell.angle_alpha   90.00
_cell.angle_beta   90.00
_cell.angle_gamma   90.00
#
_symmetry.space_group_name_H-M   'P 1'
#
loop_
_entity.id
_entity.type
_entity.pdbx_description
1 polymer ?
#
loop_
_entity_poly.entity_id
_entity_poly.type
_entity_poly.pdbx_seq_one_letter_code
_entity_poly.pdbx_strand_id
1 'polypeptide(L)'
;MDNARERVGRLAIYPGTFDPLTNGHVSLIRRGCQIFDNVVVAVAADTPKTPLFSLDERVRMAEEVFAGHPSITVEPFTGLLVDYVERRGANVILRGLRAVSDFEYEFQLALMNRKLKRHIQTVFLMTDYQWLYISSTIIKAAASLGGDIKGLVPENIYRKLREKYGYPYPLGDDIDLGIGGIGGGSGQGGPGGMGRGGAAGSAFGAGLGNGGFLPRGMGAGLSAEGDDALRNGGLDSDDEGYGGGTPPMAPTF
;
A
#
# COMPACT_ATOMS: atom_id res chain seq x y z
N MET A 1 21.00 39.65 23.93
CA MET A 1 19.69 39.23 24.46
C MET A 1 19.05 38.41 23.37
N ASP A 2 19.32 37.10 23.39
CA ASP A 2 18.80 36.20 22.36
C ASP A 2 17.30 36.05 22.56
N ASN A 3 16.57 36.45 21.54
CA ASN A 3 15.13 36.37 21.47
C ASN A 3 14.81 34.88 21.33
N ALA A 4 14.59 34.20 22.46
CA ALA A 4 14.05 32.86 22.52
C ALA A 4 12.65 32.89 21.92
N ARG A 5 12.57 32.86 20.59
CA ARG A 5 11.34 32.55 19.88
C ARG A 5 10.91 31.19 20.39
N GLU A 6 9.81 31.19 21.12
CA GLU A 6 9.10 29.98 21.53
C GLU A 6 9.03 29.07 20.30
N ARG A 7 9.76 27.95 20.34
CA ARG A 7 9.92 27.09 19.18
C ARG A 7 8.59 26.34 19.00
N VAL A 8 7.70 26.92 18.21
CA VAL A 8 6.47 26.25 17.77
C VAL A 8 6.89 24.90 17.17
N GLY A 9 6.39 23.81 17.77
CA GLY A 9 6.75 22.46 17.33
C GLY A 9 6.43 22.27 15.86
N ARG A 10 7.38 21.69 15.11
CA ARG A 10 7.24 21.44 13.68
C ARG A 10 6.33 20.23 13.48
N LEU A 11 5.11 20.48 13.03
CA LEU A 11 4.10 19.47 12.72
C LEU A 11 4.12 19.13 11.23
N ALA A 12 4.26 17.85 10.90
CA ALA A 12 4.09 17.35 9.55
C ALA A 12 2.84 16.49 9.41
N ILE A 13 2.17 16.57 8.27
CA ILE A 13 1.05 15.71 7.92
C ILE A 13 1.55 14.66 6.92
N TYR A 14 1.43 13.37 7.27
CA TYR A 14 1.70 12.25 6.37
C TYR A 14 0.38 11.65 5.87
N PRO A 15 -0.12 12.08 4.70
CA PRO A 15 -1.42 11.65 4.20
C PRO A 15 -1.33 10.34 3.41
N GLY A 16 -2.41 9.58 3.42
CA GLY A 16 -2.57 8.41 2.58
C GLY A 16 -3.91 7.74 2.75
N THR A 17 -4.30 6.89 1.79
CA THR A 17 -5.47 6.03 1.96
C THR A 17 -5.18 4.91 2.97
N PHE A 18 -3.94 4.41 3.05
CA PHE A 18 -3.54 3.35 3.99
C PHE A 18 -4.46 2.13 3.99
N ASP A 19 -4.62 1.52 2.81
CA ASP A 19 -5.52 0.38 2.59
C ASP A 19 -4.77 -0.90 2.14
N PRO A 20 -4.04 -1.56 3.05
CA PRO A 20 -3.77 -1.15 4.43
C PRO A 20 -2.44 -0.36 4.58
N LEU A 21 -2.18 0.16 5.79
CA LEU A 21 -0.86 0.62 6.20
C LEU A 21 0.17 -0.55 6.10
N THR A 22 1.42 -0.25 5.75
CA THR A 22 2.46 -1.24 5.47
C THR A 22 3.72 -0.90 6.26
N ASN A 23 4.69 -1.82 6.36
CA ASN A 23 5.94 -1.54 7.04
C ASN A 23 6.78 -0.46 6.35
N GLY A 24 6.59 -0.27 5.03
CA GLY A 24 7.16 0.87 4.30
C GLY A 24 6.61 2.21 4.78
N HIS A 25 5.28 2.31 4.97
CA HIS A 25 4.66 3.50 5.55
C HIS A 25 5.15 3.76 6.98
N VAL A 26 5.18 2.71 7.82
CA VAL A 26 5.64 2.81 9.21
C VAL A 26 7.09 3.30 9.30
N SER A 27 7.97 2.79 8.44
CA SER A 27 9.38 3.22 8.42
C SER A 27 9.49 4.70 8.10
N LEU A 28 8.73 5.18 7.10
CA LEU A 28 8.75 6.58 6.69
C LEU A 28 8.21 7.50 7.80
N ILE A 29 7.09 7.14 8.43
CA ILE A 29 6.50 7.93 9.53
C ILE A 29 7.50 8.04 10.70
N ARG A 30 8.17 6.94 11.06
CA ARG A 30 9.21 6.94 12.11
C ARG A 30 10.40 7.81 11.74
N ARG A 31 10.87 7.76 10.50
CA ARG A 31 11.92 8.67 10.00
C ARG A 31 11.45 10.12 9.97
N GLY A 32 10.17 10.38 9.68
CA GLY A 32 9.55 11.70 9.80
C GLY A 32 9.68 12.26 11.22
N CYS A 33 9.50 11.43 12.25
CA CYS A 33 9.65 11.83 13.66
C CYS A 33 11.10 12.18 14.06
N GLN A 34 12.10 11.87 13.22
CA GLN A 34 13.48 12.31 13.45
C GLN A 34 13.72 13.74 12.93
N ILE A 35 12.82 14.26 12.10
CA ILE A 35 12.92 15.57 11.44
C ILE A 35 11.91 16.57 12.03
N PHE A 36 10.70 16.07 12.32
CA PHE A 36 9.57 16.84 12.84
C PHE A 36 9.30 16.46 14.29
N ASP A 37 8.79 17.43 15.06
CA ASP A 37 8.49 17.21 16.47
C ASP A 37 7.25 16.32 16.65
N ASN A 38 6.29 16.45 15.72
CA ASN A 38 5.08 15.63 15.65
C ASN A 38 4.73 15.30 14.20
N VAL A 39 4.14 14.12 13.99
CA VAL A 39 3.64 13.67 12.69
C VAL A 39 2.18 13.23 12.85
N VAL A 40 1.28 13.78 12.04
CA VAL A 40 -0.09 13.29 11.91
C VAL A 40 -0.17 12.34 10.73
N VAL A 41 -0.55 11.09 10.98
CA VAL A 41 -0.93 10.12 9.94
C VAL A 41 -2.38 10.42 9.54
N ALA A 42 -2.54 11.13 8.42
CA ALA A 42 -3.85 11.59 7.96
C ALA A 42 -4.48 10.56 7.01
N VAL A 43 -5.50 9.86 7.49
CA VAL A 43 -6.18 8.79 6.77
C VAL A 43 -7.27 9.36 5.88
N ALA A 44 -7.08 9.30 4.57
CA ALA A 44 -8.02 9.88 3.61
C ALA A 44 -9.34 9.10 3.55
N ALA A 45 -10.47 9.80 3.68
CA ALA A 45 -11.80 9.31 3.36
C ALA A 45 -12.01 9.29 1.85
N ASP A 46 -11.64 10.37 1.18
CA ASP A 46 -11.82 10.57 -0.26
C ASP A 46 -10.71 9.86 -1.04
N THR A 47 -11.08 8.90 -1.88
CA THR A 47 -10.14 8.17 -2.73
C THR A 47 -10.84 7.68 -4.01
N PRO A 48 -10.16 7.69 -5.17
CA PRO A 48 -10.74 7.23 -6.43
C PRO A 48 -10.89 5.69 -6.51
N LYS A 49 -10.35 4.95 -5.53
CA LYS A 49 -10.42 3.48 -5.48
C LYS A 49 -11.35 3.05 -4.36
N THR A 50 -12.06 1.93 -4.55
CA THR A 50 -12.81 1.29 -3.45
C THR A 50 -11.84 0.65 -2.45
N PRO A 51 -11.76 1.13 -1.20
CA PRO A 51 -10.90 0.53 -0.19
C PRO A 51 -11.40 -0.86 0.21
N LEU A 52 -10.47 -1.76 0.57
CA LEU A 52 -10.79 -3.06 1.16
C LEU A 52 -11.34 -2.89 2.58
N PHE A 53 -10.74 -1.97 3.33
CA PHE A 53 -11.13 -1.62 4.68
C PHE A 53 -11.84 -0.26 4.72
N SER A 54 -12.91 -0.18 5.49
CA SER A 54 -13.61 1.07 5.80
C SER A 54 -12.65 2.11 6.40
N LEU A 55 -13.05 3.39 6.38
CA LEU A 55 -12.25 4.45 6.98
C LEU A 55 -11.94 4.17 8.46
N ASP A 56 -12.96 3.78 9.22
CA ASP A 56 -12.80 3.48 10.65
C ASP A 56 -11.87 2.29 10.90
N GLU A 57 -11.96 1.23 10.09
CA GLU A 57 -11.02 0.11 10.19
C GLU A 57 -9.59 0.55 9.91
N ARG A 58 -9.36 1.40 8.89
CA ARG A 58 -8.03 1.91 8.54
C ARG A 58 -7.45 2.81 9.62
N VAL A 59 -8.26 3.70 10.20
CA VAL A 59 -7.86 4.56 11.31
C VAL A 59 -7.49 3.71 12.52
N ARG A 60 -8.36 2.80 12.97
CA ARG A 60 -8.09 1.94 14.14
C ARG A 60 -6.85 1.09 13.96
N MET A 61 -6.66 0.49 12.79
CA MET A 61 -5.45 -0.27 12.48
C MET A 61 -4.19 0.58 12.60
N ALA A 62 -4.21 1.82 12.10
CA ALA A 62 -3.08 2.73 12.20
C ALA A 62 -2.86 3.21 13.65
N GLU A 63 -3.92 3.52 14.40
CA GLU A 63 -3.84 3.88 15.82
C GLU A 63 -3.16 2.78 16.65
N GLU A 64 -3.57 1.53 16.46
CA GLU A 64 -2.95 0.37 17.12
C GLU A 64 -1.45 0.25 16.81
N VAL A 65 -1.05 0.54 15.57
CA VAL A 65 0.36 0.49 15.14
C VAL A 65 1.21 1.56 15.84
N PHE A 66 0.63 2.73 16.15
CA PHE A 66 1.34 3.88 16.71
C PHE A 66 1.00 4.19 18.17
N ALA A 67 0.21 3.36 18.85
CA ALA A 67 -0.26 3.61 20.22
C ALA A 67 0.85 3.91 21.24
N GLY A 68 2.07 3.37 21.04
CA GLY A 68 3.23 3.62 21.89
C GLY A 68 4.12 4.79 21.48
N HIS A 69 3.73 5.61 20.49
CA HIS A 69 4.58 6.64 19.89
C HIS A 69 3.99 8.05 20.12
N PRO A 70 4.41 8.79 21.16
CA PRO A 70 3.73 10.02 21.60
C PRO A 70 3.80 11.17 20.60
N SER A 71 4.76 11.13 19.68
CA SER A 71 4.92 12.12 18.60
C SER A 71 4.08 11.82 17.36
N ILE A 72 3.29 10.75 17.37
CA ILE A 72 2.47 10.34 16.22
C ILE A 72 1.00 10.35 16.62
N THR A 73 0.18 11.08 15.87
CA THR A 73 -1.28 10.98 15.96
C THR A 73 -1.84 10.41 14.66
N VAL A 74 -3.00 9.76 14.74
CA VAL A 74 -3.71 9.24 13.57
C VAL A 74 -5.07 9.91 13.52
N GLU A 75 -5.42 10.48 12.38
CA GLU A 75 -6.65 11.25 12.23
C GLU A 75 -7.28 10.96 10.86
N PRO A 76 -8.59 10.69 10.78
CA PRO A 76 -9.29 10.70 9.50
C PRO A 76 -9.39 12.13 8.96
N PHE A 77 -9.40 12.28 7.64
CA PHE A 77 -9.76 13.55 7.02
C PHE A 77 -10.57 13.35 5.74
N THR A 78 -11.33 14.38 5.38
CA THR A 78 -12.09 14.50 4.14
C THR A 78 -11.85 15.87 3.51
N GLY A 79 -12.07 15.97 2.20
CA GLY A 79 -11.86 17.16 1.39
C GLY A 79 -10.40 17.36 0.99
N LEU A 80 -10.06 18.61 0.67
CA LEU A 80 -8.72 18.95 0.20
C LEU A 80 -7.68 18.81 1.31
N LEU A 81 -6.60 18.07 1.02
CA LEU A 81 -5.48 17.86 1.92
C LEU A 81 -4.89 19.17 2.43
N VAL A 82 -4.71 20.16 1.55
CA VAL A 82 -4.12 21.45 1.91
C VAL A 82 -4.96 22.23 2.92
N ASP A 83 -6.30 22.12 2.86
CA ASP A 83 -7.18 22.76 3.84
C ASP A 83 -7.13 22.02 5.17
N TYR A 84 -7.00 20.69 5.15
CA TYR A 84 -6.79 19.91 6.37
C TYR A 84 -5.46 20.27 7.06
N VAL A 85 -4.38 20.38 6.28
CA VAL A 85 -3.05 20.78 6.77
C VAL A 85 -3.12 22.14 7.45
N GLU A 86 -3.79 23.12 6.82
CA GLU A 86 -3.97 24.47 7.38
C GLU A 86 -4.82 24.46 8.67
N ARG A 87 -5.92 23.68 8.72
CA ARG A 87 -6.75 23.52 9.94
C ARG A 87 -5.99 22.93 11.12
N ARG A 88 -4.99 22.07 10.86
CA ARG A 88 -4.11 21.50 11.89
C ARG A 88 -2.98 22.45 12.31
N GLY A 89 -2.89 23.63 11.72
CA GLY A 89 -1.80 24.57 11.97
C GLY A 89 -0.44 24.07 11.45
N ALA A 90 -0.45 23.07 10.54
CA ALA A 90 0.75 22.56 9.91
C ALA A 90 1.03 23.31 8.61
N ASN A 91 2.28 23.25 8.14
CA ASN A 91 2.68 23.77 6.84
C ASN A 91 3.52 22.77 6.03
N VAL A 92 3.63 21.53 6.50
CA VAL A 92 4.40 20.47 5.82
C VAL A 92 3.53 19.26 5.55
N ILE A 93 3.54 18.83 4.30
CA ILE A 93 3.08 17.52 3.86
C ILE A 93 4.31 16.63 3.70
N LEU A 94 4.34 15.49 4.37
CA LEU A 94 5.38 14.48 4.24
C LEU A 94 4.92 13.40 3.25
N ARG A 95 5.78 13.02 2.30
CA ARG A 95 5.50 11.97 1.31
C ARG A 95 6.71 11.06 1.11
N GLY A 96 6.43 9.86 0.62
CA GLY A 96 7.45 8.87 0.26
C GLY A 96 7.66 8.76 -1.23
N LEU A 97 8.92 8.58 -1.62
CA LEU A 97 9.30 8.20 -2.98
C LEU A 97 9.91 6.81 -2.94
N ARG A 98 9.41 5.89 -3.76
CA ARG A 98 10.00 4.54 -3.91
C ARG A 98 10.76 4.44 -5.23
N ALA A 99 10.10 4.77 -6.32
CA ALA A 99 10.67 4.69 -7.66
C ALA A 99 10.41 5.97 -8.45
N VAL A 100 11.08 6.08 -9.61
CA VAL A 100 10.90 7.19 -10.56
C VAL A 100 9.43 7.33 -10.98
N SER A 101 8.68 6.23 -11.07
CA SER A 101 7.27 6.26 -11.44
C SER A 101 6.36 6.91 -10.38
N ASP A 102 6.67 6.76 -9.09
CA ASP A 102 5.94 7.48 -8.03
C ASP A 102 6.26 8.98 -8.09
N PHE A 103 7.49 9.33 -8.46
CA PHE A 103 7.95 10.72 -8.45
C PHE A 103 7.11 11.63 -9.34
N GLU A 104 6.78 11.21 -10.56
CA GLU A 104 6.01 12.06 -11.49
C GLU A 104 4.63 12.43 -10.92
N TYR A 105 3.90 11.45 -10.41
CA TYR A 105 2.60 11.67 -9.79
C TYR A 105 2.70 12.55 -8.54
N GLU A 106 3.64 12.25 -7.64
CA GLU A 106 3.84 13.00 -6.41
C GLU A 106 4.31 14.43 -6.66
N PHE A 107 5.15 14.63 -7.67
CA PHE A 107 5.65 15.94 -8.07
C PHE A 107 4.52 16.84 -8.57
N GLN A 108 3.66 16.31 -9.45
CA GLN A 108 2.48 17.05 -9.92
C GLN A 108 1.54 17.41 -8.77
N LEU A 109 1.30 16.46 -7.85
CA LEU A 109 0.46 16.70 -6.67
C LEU A 109 1.04 17.78 -5.74
N ALA A 110 2.36 17.76 -5.52
CA ALA A 110 3.05 18.78 -4.72
C ALA A 110 2.94 20.18 -5.35
N LEU A 111 3.09 20.31 -6.67
CA LEU A 111 2.92 21.58 -7.38
C LEU A 111 1.47 22.09 -7.29
N MET A 112 0.49 21.19 -7.42
CA MET A 112 -0.92 21.54 -7.27
C MET A 112 -1.22 22.03 -5.86
N ASN A 113 -0.76 21.32 -4.83
CA ASN A 113 -0.91 21.73 -3.43
C ASN A 113 -0.31 23.13 -3.18
N ARG A 114 0.89 23.39 -3.71
CA ARG A 114 1.55 24.70 -3.62
C ARG A 114 0.77 25.78 -4.37
N LYS A 115 0.17 25.47 -5.51
CA LYS A 115 -0.69 26.40 -6.26
C LYS A 115 -1.92 26.80 -5.45
N LEU A 116 -2.56 25.83 -4.78
CA LEU A 116 -3.74 26.06 -3.94
C LEU A 116 -3.39 26.83 -2.65
N LYS A 117 -2.29 26.46 -1.98
CA LYS A 117 -1.84 27.08 -0.73
C LYS A 117 -0.32 27.26 -0.73
N ARG A 118 0.15 28.45 -1.14
CA ARG A 118 1.58 28.73 -1.36
C ARG A 118 2.51 28.53 -0.15
N HIS A 119 1.99 28.62 1.07
CA HIS A 119 2.77 28.48 2.30
C HIS A 119 2.97 27.02 2.72
N ILE A 120 2.21 26.08 2.16
CA ILE A 120 2.34 24.65 2.43
C ILE A 120 3.46 24.06 1.55
N GLN A 121 4.40 23.36 2.19
CA GLN A 121 5.50 22.68 1.54
C GLN A 121 5.27 21.17 1.51
N THR A 122 5.74 20.50 0.46
CA THR A 122 5.82 19.04 0.43
C THR A 122 7.27 18.61 0.60
N VAL A 123 7.52 17.74 1.56
CA VAL A 123 8.83 17.14 1.85
C VAL A 123 8.78 15.67 1.47
N PHE A 124 9.73 15.25 0.63
CA PHE A 124 9.86 13.87 0.20
C PHE A 124 10.97 13.17 0.98
N LEU A 125 10.68 11.98 1.48
CA LEU A 125 11.68 11.04 1.97
C LEU A 125 11.78 9.86 1.01
N MET A 126 13.02 9.48 0.67
CA MET A 126 13.28 8.22 -0.01
C MET A 126 12.91 7.06 0.89
N THR A 127 12.18 6.10 0.35
CA THR A 127 11.78 4.88 1.06
C THR A 127 13.01 3.99 1.31
N ASP A 128 13.06 3.31 2.46
CA ASP A 128 14.17 2.38 2.72
C ASP A 128 14.18 1.24 1.71
N TYR A 129 15.39 0.78 1.38
CA TYR A 129 15.66 -0.20 0.32
C TYR A 129 14.83 -1.48 0.48
N GLN A 130 14.70 -1.96 1.72
CA GLN A 130 13.94 -3.16 2.07
C GLN A 130 12.42 -3.06 1.82
N TRP A 131 11.89 -1.85 1.62
CA TRP A 131 10.46 -1.59 1.38
C TRP A 131 10.16 -1.06 -0.03
N LEU A 132 11.16 -0.94 -0.91
CA LEU A 132 10.98 -0.36 -2.25
C LEU A 132 9.98 -1.13 -3.12
N TYR A 133 9.91 -2.45 -2.96
CA TYR A 133 9.09 -3.34 -3.79
C TYR A 133 7.64 -3.46 -3.31
N ILE A 134 7.29 -2.94 -2.13
CA ILE A 134 5.94 -3.11 -1.58
C ILE A 134 5.02 -1.93 -1.88
N SER A 135 3.76 -2.24 -2.13
CA SER A 135 2.64 -1.30 -2.11
C SER A 135 1.44 -1.98 -1.46
N SER A 136 0.50 -1.22 -0.92
CA SER A 136 -0.75 -1.79 -0.42
C SER A 136 -1.51 -2.56 -1.51
N THR A 137 -1.41 -2.13 -2.77
CA THR A 137 -1.99 -2.83 -3.93
C THR A 137 -1.41 -4.23 -4.10
N ILE A 138 -0.07 -4.35 -4.17
CA ILE A 138 0.61 -5.65 -4.36
C ILE A 138 0.39 -6.55 -3.13
N ILE A 139 0.43 -5.98 -1.93
CA ILE A 139 0.17 -6.72 -0.69
C ILE A 139 -1.24 -7.30 -0.68
N LYS A 140 -2.26 -6.50 -1.03
CA LYS A 140 -3.64 -6.99 -1.11
C LYS A 140 -3.80 -8.06 -2.18
N ALA A 141 -3.18 -7.89 -3.35
CA ALA A 141 -3.22 -8.89 -4.41
C ALA A 141 -2.65 -10.23 -3.94
N ALA A 142 -1.44 -10.23 -3.36
CA ALA A 142 -0.81 -11.44 -2.82
C ALA A 142 -1.65 -12.08 -1.70
N ALA A 143 -2.12 -11.28 -0.74
CA ALA A 143 -2.94 -11.76 0.38
C ALA A 143 -4.27 -12.37 -0.10
N SER A 144 -4.92 -11.78 -1.10
CA SER A 144 -6.18 -12.29 -1.66
C SER A 144 -6.04 -13.68 -2.29
N LEU A 145 -4.85 -14.01 -2.78
CA LEU A 145 -4.50 -15.29 -3.39
C LEU A 145 -3.90 -16.28 -2.37
N GLY A 146 -3.95 -15.97 -1.07
CA GLY A 146 -3.44 -16.85 -0.01
C GLY A 146 -1.92 -16.78 0.19
N GLY A 147 -1.23 -15.87 -0.48
CA GLY A 147 0.21 -15.66 -0.30
C GLY A 147 0.53 -15.15 1.11
N ASP A 148 1.63 -15.63 1.69
CA ASP A 148 2.08 -15.15 2.99
C ASP A 148 2.80 -13.79 2.86
N ILE A 149 2.18 -12.76 3.44
CA ILE A 149 2.67 -11.38 3.45
C ILE A 149 3.25 -10.99 4.82
N LYS A 150 3.52 -11.96 5.70
CA LYS A 150 4.10 -11.73 7.02
C LYS A 150 5.40 -10.93 6.90
N GLY A 151 5.54 -9.92 7.77
CA GLY A 151 6.69 -9.01 7.76
C GLY A 151 6.62 -7.87 6.73
N LEU A 152 5.63 -7.84 5.83
CA LEU A 152 5.41 -6.72 4.90
C LEU A 152 4.47 -5.65 5.46
N VAL A 153 3.66 -6.03 6.45
CA VAL A 153 2.75 -5.16 7.19
C VAL A 153 2.92 -5.39 8.71
N PRO A 154 2.44 -4.46 9.55
CA PRO A 154 2.34 -4.69 10.98
C PRO A 154 1.48 -5.92 11.33
N GLU A 155 1.81 -6.59 12.43
CA GLU A 155 1.17 -7.86 12.82
C GLU A 155 -0.35 -7.77 12.99
N ASN A 156 -0.87 -6.67 13.57
CA ASN A 156 -2.32 -6.47 13.70
C ASN A 156 -3.02 -6.36 12.33
N ILE A 157 -2.36 -5.75 11.35
CA ILE A 157 -2.85 -5.61 9.98
C ILE A 157 -2.75 -6.93 9.21
N TYR A 158 -1.67 -7.69 9.42
CA TYR A 158 -1.50 -9.03 8.84
C TYR A 158 -2.69 -9.93 9.20
N ARG A 159 -3.07 -9.96 10.49
CA ARG A 159 -4.22 -10.73 10.99
C ARG A 159 -5.52 -10.28 10.34
N LYS A 160 -5.77 -8.96 10.29
CA LYS A 160 -6.99 -8.40 9.67
C LYS A 160 -7.10 -8.68 8.17
N LEU A 161 -6.00 -8.62 7.42
CA LEU A 161 -5.98 -9.01 6.00
C LEU A 161 -6.35 -10.49 5.83
N ARG A 162 -5.75 -11.34 6.66
CA ARG A 162 -5.98 -12.78 6.66
C ARG A 162 -7.43 -13.13 7.00
N GLU A 163 -8.01 -12.50 8.03
CA GLU A 163 -9.44 -12.58 8.35
C GLU A 163 -10.32 -12.10 7.18
N LYS A 164 -10.02 -10.93 6.60
CA LYS A 164 -10.81 -10.31 5.53
C LYS A 164 -10.89 -11.18 4.27
N TYR A 165 -9.82 -11.91 3.95
CA TYR A 165 -9.74 -12.79 2.79
C TYR A 165 -10.07 -14.26 3.09
N GLY A 166 -10.46 -14.60 4.32
CA GLY A 166 -10.90 -15.96 4.67
C GLY A 166 -9.76 -16.95 4.94
N TYR A 167 -8.57 -16.45 5.30
CA TYR A 167 -7.41 -17.26 5.65
C TYR A 167 -7.10 -17.05 7.15
N PRO A 168 -7.77 -17.66 8.14
CA PRO A 168 -7.56 -17.35 9.56
C PRO A 168 -6.12 -17.66 10.07
N TYR A 169 -5.70 -17.02 11.17
CA TYR A 169 -4.38 -17.16 11.81
C TYR A 169 -4.51 -17.52 13.31
N PRO A 170 -3.64 -18.39 13.89
CA PRO A 170 -2.59 -19.16 13.22
C PRO A 170 -3.20 -20.15 12.23
N LEU A 171 -2.46 -20.51 11.16
CA LEU A 171 -2.86 -21.69 10.39
C LEU A 171 -2.95 -22.82 11.40
N GLY A 172 -4.13 -23.40 11.58
CA GLY A 172 -4.19 -24.73 12.20
C GLY A 172 -3.25 -25.62 11.40
N ASP A 173 -2.54 -26.53 12.07
CA ASP A 173 -1.47 -27.34 11.49
C ASP A 173 -1.89 -28.17 10.25
N ASP A 174 -3.17 -28.15 9.87
CA ASP A 174 -3.80 -29.00 8.85
C ASP A 174 -4.53 -28.25 7.71
N ILE A 175 -4.16 -27.00 7.37
CA ILE A 175 -4.70 -26.40 6.13
C ILE A 175 -3.92 -26.94 4.93
N ASP A 176 -4.41 -28.04 4.36
CA ASP A 176 -4.05 -28.49 3.02
C ASP A 176 -4.41 -27.38 2.02
N LEU A 177 -3.40 -26.67 1.53
CA LEU A 177 -3.55 -25.55 0.60
C LEU A 177 -3.98 -26.00 -0.81
N GLY A 178 -4.20 -27.29 -1.06
CA GLY A 178 -4.75 -27.79 -2.33
C GLY A 178 -3.90 -27.44 -3.56
N ILE A 179 -2.65 -27.01 -3.36
CA ILE A 179 -1.70 -26.75 -4.42
C ILE A 179 -1.09 -28.11 -4.75
N GLY A 180 -1.70 -28.81 -5.71
CA GLY A 180 -1.24 -30.10 -6.21
C GLY A 180 0.25 -30.06 -6.51
N GLY A 181 1.02 -30.77 -5.67
CA GLY A 181 2.46 -30.88 -5.79
C GLY A 181 2.85 -31.56 -7.10
N ILE A 182 3.68 -30.86 -7.88
CA ILE A 182 4.46 -31.47 -8.94
C ILE A 182 5.44 -32.43 -8.26
N GLY A 183 5.32 -33.71 -8.61
CA GLY A 183 5.90 -34.81 -7.87
C GLY A 183 7.42 -34.82 -7.77
N GLY A 184 7.89 -35.29 -6.62
CA GLY A 184 9.24 -35.81 -6.41
C GLY A 184 9.12 -37.16 -5.71
N GLY A 185 9.14 -38.24 -6.50
CA GLY A 185 9.07 -39.59 -5.99
C GLY A 185 10.40 -40.05 -5.39
N SER A 186 10.34 -40.60 -4.18
CA SER A 186 11.20 -41.65 -3.61
C SER A 186 10.55 -42.02 -2.26
N GLY A 187 10.38 -43.24 -1.80
CA GLY A 187 10.86 -44.55 -2.20
C GLY A 187 10.87 -45.40 -0.92
N GLN A 188 9.94 -46.36 -0.84
CA GLN A 188 9.96 -47.62 -0.09
C GLN A 188 10.31 -47.67 1.42
N GLY A 189 9.41 -48.31 2.18
CA GLY A 189 9.70 -48.97 3.45
C GLY A 189 8.43 -49.46 4.18
N GLY A 190 8.01 -50.71 3.95
CA GLY A 190 6.86 -51.35 4.62
C GLY A 190 7.18 -51.93 6.02
N PRO A 191 6.47 -52.98 6.49
CA PRO A 191 5.13 -52.90 7.06
C PRO A 191 5.04 -53.54 8.47
N GLY A 192 3.96 -53.31 9.22
CA GLY A 192 3.56 -54.22 10.31
C GLY A 192 2.60 -53.62 11.35
N GLY A 193 1.43 -54.24 11.53
CA GLY A 193 0.58 -53.98 12.70
C GLY A 193 -0.92 -54.23 12.49
N MET A 194 -1.32 -55.49 12.41
CA MET A 194 -2.72 -55.94 12.46
C MET A 194 -3.35 -55.71 13.85
N GLY A 195 -4.58 -55.19 13.89
CA GLY A 195 -5.46 -55.21 15.05
C GLY A 195 -6.93 -55.16 14.61
N ARG A 196 -7.65 -56.26 14.75
CA ARG A 196 -9.06 -56.47 14.35
C ARG A 196 -10.03 -56.18 15.50
N GLY A 197 -11.24 -55.72 15.14
CA GLY A 197 -12.52 -55.98 15.82
C GLY A 197 -13.24 -54.73 16.33
N GLY A 198 -14.51 -54.44 16.03
CA GLY A 198 -15.54 -55.06 15.20
C GLY A 198 -16.86 -54.28 15.33
N ALA A 199 -17.73 -54.38 14.29
CA ALA A 199 -19.21 -54.34 14.22
C ALA A 199 -20.03 -53.36 15.12
N ALA A 200 -21.16 -52.76 14.73
CA ALA A 200 -22.02 -52.76 13.54
C ALA A 200 -23.18 -51.77 13.79
N GLY A 201 -23.94 -51.40 12.74
CA GLY A 201 -25.32 -50.91 12.87
C GLY A 201 -25.63 -49.63 12.07
N SER A 202 -25.99 -49.77 10.79
CA SER A 202 -27.31 -49.41 10.18
C SER A 202 -27.64 -47.91 10.06
N ALA A 203 -28.39 -47.38 9.09
CA ALA A 203 -28.85 -47.66 7.72
C ALA A 203 -29.80 -46.46 7.37
N PHE A 204 -30.09 -46.24 6.08
CA PHE A 204 -31.07 -45.28 5.51
C PHE A 204 -30.70 -43.78 5.51
N GLY A 205 -30.89 -42.98 4.44
CA GLY A 205 -31.38 -43.25 3.10
C GLY A 205 -31.39 -41.98 2.22
N ALA A 206 -31.25 -42.22 0.91
CA ALA A 206 -31.74 -41.52 -0.30
C ALA A 206 -32.02 -39.99 -0.36
N GLY A 207 -31.60 -39.40 -1.51
CA GLY A 207 -32.18 -38.21 -2.15
C GLY A 207 -31.12 -37.39 -2.91
N LEU A 208 -30.69 -37.79 -4.11
CA LEU A 208 -31.21 -37.36 -5.43
C LEU A 208 -31.57 -35.86 -5.54
N GLY A 209 -30.87 -35.13 -6.42
CA GLY A 209 -31.21 -33.75 -6.79
C GLY A 209 -30.21 -33.10 -7.76
N ASN A 210 -30.46 -33.28 -9.05
CA ASN A 210 -29.67 -32.88 -10.23
C ASN A 210 -29.56 -31.37 -10.51
N GLY A 211 -28.54 -31.01 -11.30
CA GLY A 211 -28.54 -29.88 -12.26
C GLY A 211 -27.70 -28.68 -11.80
N GLY A 212 -26.67 -28.19 -12.49
CA GLY A 212 -26.40 -28.21 -13.92
C GLY A 212 -26.43 -26.77 -14.46
N PHE A 213 -25.40 -26.41 -15.23
CA PHE A 213 -25.28 -25.25 -16.15
C PHE A 213 -24.69 -23.90 -15.67
N LEU A 214 -23.45 -23.65 -16.12
CA LEU A 214 -22.89 -22.37 -16.62
C LEU A 214 -22.85 -22.46 -18.18
N PRO A 215 -22.46 -21.44 -19.00
CA PRO A 215 -22.36 -19.97 -18.86
C PRO A 215 -22.89 -19.16 -20.11
N ARG A 216 -22.62 -17.83 -20.15
CA ARG A 216 -22.36 -16.91 -21.30
C ARG A 216 -23.38 -15.82 -21.68
N GLY A 217 -22.80 -14.65 -22.02
CA GLY A 217 -23.33 -13.49 -22.75
C GLY A 217 -22.70 -12.21 -22.18
N MET A 218 -21.54 -11.70 -22.60
CA MET A 218 -21.16 -11.15 -23.92
C MET A 218 -22.17 -10.12 -24.45
N GLY A 219 -21.93 -8.86 -24.07
CA GLY A 219 -22.50 -7.67 -24.69
C GLY A 219 -21.36 -6.69 -24.95
N ALA A 220 -20.75 -6.79 -26.12
CA ALA A 220 -19.82 -5.79 -26.64
C ALA A 220 -20.63 -4.65 -27.25
N GLY A 221 -20.30 -3.44 -26.86
CA GLY A 221 -20.74 -2.22 -27.52
C GLY A 221 -19.82 -1.13 -27.03
N LEU A 222 -18.99 -0.59 -27.92
CA LEU A 222 -18.64 0.82 -27.96
C LEU A 222 -17.88 1.09 -29.27
N SER A 223 -18.43 2.08 -29.97
CA SER A 223 -18.12 2.63 -31.26
C SER A 223 -16.67 3.08 -31.43
N ALA A 224 -16.13 2.90 -32.62
CA ALA A 224 -14.92 3.55 -33.09
C ALA A 224 -15.32 4.66 -34.10
N GLU A 225 -15.15 5.91 -33.68
CA GLU A 225 -14.92 7.09 -34.52
C GLU A 225 -13.51 7.53 -34.11
N GLY A 226 -12.50 7.66 -34.98
CA GLY A 226 -12.52 8.39 -36.24
C GLY A 226 -12.13 9.84 -35.95
N ASP A 227 -10.83 10.15 -35.92
CA ASP A 227 -10.30 11.35 -36.58
C ASP A 227 -8.77 11.43 -36.46
N ASP A 228 -8.15 11.37 -37.63
CA ASP A 228 -6.75 11.51 -37.93
C ASP A 228 -6.66 12.68 -38.92
N ALA A 229 -6.14 13.84 -38.51
CA ALA A 229 -5.78 14.92 -39.43
C ALA A 229 -5.00 16.09 -38.77
N LEU A 230 -3.72 16.18 -39.18
CA LEU A 230 -3.04 17.38 -39.72
C LEU A 230 -2.53 18.49 -38.77
N ARG A 231 -1.19 18.62 -38.69
CA ARG A 231 -0.32 19.74 -39.18
C ARG A 231 0.98 19.80 -38.34
N ASN A 232 2.16 19.49 -38.91
CA ASN A 232 3.08 20.30 -39.74
C ASN A 232 3.84 21.45 -39.03
N GLY A 233 5.17 21.43 -39.21
CA GLY A 233 6.14 22.53 -39.01
C GLY A 233 6.99 22.34 -37.75
N GLY A 234 8.31 22.15 -37.77
CA GLY A 234 9.32 22.61 -38.73
C GLY A 234 10.26 23.58 -38.01
N LEU A 235 11.47 23.08 -37.69
CA LEU A 235 12.77 23.76 -37.55
C LEU A 235 12.83 25.11 -36.80
N ASP A 236 13.65 25.17 -35.75
CA ASP A 236 14.82 26.07 -35.77
C ASP A 236 15.90 25.60 -34.78
N SER A 237 17.07 25.41 -35.37
CA SER A 237 18.37 25.23 -34.75
C SER A 237 18.93 26.61 -34.38
N ASP A 238 19.45 26.77 -33.17
CA ASP A 238 20.53 27.72 -32.92
C ASP A 238 21.53 27.13 -31.92
N ASP A 239 22.75 27.09 -32.43
CA ASP A 239 24.05 26.76 -31.88
C ASP A 239 24.54 27.95 -31.05
N GLU A 240 25.04 27.74 -29.82
CA GLU A 240 26.15 28.52 -29.26
C GLU A 240 26.86 27.71 -28.16
N GLY A 241 28.17 27.54 -28.34
CA GLY A 241 29.01 26.67 -27.54
C GLY A 241 29.40 27.21 -26.16
N TYR A 242 29.89 26.30 -25.32
CA TYR A 242 30.73 26.63 -24.18
C TYR A 242 31.94 25.70 -24.16
N GLY A 243 33.12 26.31 -24.33
CA GLY A 243 34.41 25.65 -24.19
C GLY A 243 34.78 25.40 -22.72
N GLY A 244 35.69 24.44 -22.54
CA GLY A 244 36.69 24.41 -21.46
C GLY A 244 36.17 24.54 -20.02
N GLY A 245 35.55 23.48 -19.49
CA GLY A 245 35.32 23.31 -18.06
C GLY A 245 35.80 21.93 -17.60
N THR A 246 36.60 21.90 -16.53
CA THR A 246 37.06 20.69 -15.80
C THR A 246 35.99 19.59 -15.71
N PRO A 247 36.35 18.29 -15.79
CA PRO A 247 35.38 17.20 -15.69
C PRO A 247 34.66 17.26 -14.33
N PRO A 248 33.37 16.90 -14.26
CA PRO A 248 32.61 16.98 -13.02
C PRO A 248 33.25 16.04 -11.99
N MET A 249 33.58 16.60 -10.82
CA MET A 249 33.86 15.81 -9.62
C MET A 249 32.72 14.82 -9.45
N ALA A 250 33.06 13.52 -9.35
CA ALA A 250 32.10 12.49 -9.02
C ALA A 250 31.33 12.91 -7.76
N PRO A 251 30.01 12.68 -7.70
CA PRO A 251 29.22 13.13 -6.56
C PRO A 251 29.71 12.41 -5.30
N THR A 252 30.15 13.19 -4.32
CA THR A 252 30.17 12.76 -2.91
C THR A 252 28.73 12.45 -2.53
N PHE A 253 28.46 11.18 -2.22
CA PHE A 253 27.14 10.68 -1.79
C PHE A 253 26.66 11.34 -0.50
#